data_AF-A0A2T7FZ59-F1
#
_entry.id   AF-A0A2T7FZ59-F1
#
_cell.length_a   1.000
_cell.length_b   1.000
_cell.length_c   1.000
_cell.angle_alpha   90.00
_cell.angle_beta   90.00
_cell.angle_gamma   90.00
#
_symmetry.space_group_name_H-M   'P 1'
#
loop_
_entity.id
_entity.type
_entity.pdbx_description
1 polymer ?
#
loop_
_entity_poly.entity_id
_entity_poly.type
_entity_poly.pdbx_seq_one_letter_code
_entity_poly.pdbx_strand_id
1 'polypeptide(L)'
;MRREMPRMSDGLVTKFFEGIDELFANSALWANSPISVFAGGQFFPRLDRLAFVISDGGRGIPGSLSAAGKNFATPQDAIDWAMEMNNSARQGDIPGGLGLGILKEFIGMNGGCLLVCSHHGYWEYRNRKMKKQRIANPYPGTVVSLEINTSDANSYHMKSATNPHEIW
;
A
#
# COMPACT_ATOMS: atom_id res chain seq x y z
N MET A 1 -19.16 2.49 4.68
CA MET A 1 -17.95 3.31 4.42
C MET A 1 -18.20 4.73 4.93
N ARG A 2 -17.16 5.53 5.26
CA ARG A 2 -17.33 6.95 5.66
C ARG A 2 -18.03 7.75 4.55
N ARG A 3 -18.78 8.78 4.91
CA ARG A 3 -19.53 9.62 3.94
C ARG A 3 -18.60 10.37 2.98
N GLU A 4 -17.38 10.69 3.43
CA GLU A 4 -16.40 11.44 2.64
C GLU A 4 -15.58 10.56 1.67
N MET A 5 -15.74 9.24 1.75
CA MET A 5 -15.12 8.32 0.79
C MET A 5 -15.85 8.40 -0.55
N PRO A 6 -15.14 8.31 -1.69
CA PRO A 6 -15.79 8.28 -2.99
C PRO A 6 -16.68 7.04 -3.12
N ARG A 7 -17.65 7.11 -4.02
CA ARG A 7 -18.55 5.98 -4.28
C ARG A 7 -17.78 4.85 -4.95
N MET A 8 -17.92 3.65 -4.42
CA MET A 8 -17.32 2.42 -4.96
C MET A 8 -18.41 1.36 -5.02
N SER A 9 -18.40 0.51 -6.06
CA SER A 9 -19.19 -0.72 -6.07
C SER A 9 -18.79 -1.65 -4.93
N ASP A 10 -19.70 -2.50 -4.45
CA ASP A 10 -19.44 -3.46 -3.38
C ASP A 10 -18.20 -4.33 -3.63
N GLY A 11 -18.02 -4.85 -4.85
CA GLY A 11 -16.84 -5.64 -5.19
C GLY A 11 -15.52 -4.86 -5.07
N LEU A 12 -15.53 -3.57 -5.38
CA LEU A 12 -14.35 -2.71 -5.20
C LEU A 12 -14.12 -2.36 -3.74
N VAL A 13 -15.18 -2.13 -2.95
CA VAL A 13 -15.07 -1.91 -1.50
C VAL A 13 -14.40 -3.12 -0.85
N THR A 14 -14.81 -4.33 -1.21
CA THR A 14 -14.17 -5.57 -0.73
C THR A 14 -12.69 -5.60 -1.08
N LYS A 15 -12.32 -5.38 -2.35
CA LYS A 15 -10.92 -5.37 -2.77
C LYS A 15 -10.08 -4.26 -2.16
N PHE A 16 -10.68 -3.09 -1.92
CA PHE A 16 -10.02 -1.98 -1.23
C PHE A 16 -9.66 -2.37 0.21
N PHE A 17 -10.59 -3.00 0.95
CA PHE A 17 -10.32 -3.47 2.30
C PHE A 17 -9.35 -4.67 2.33
N GLU A 18 -9.43 -5.60 1.37
CA GLU A 18 -8.42 -6.66 1.22
C GLU A 18 -7.01 -6.07 1.05
N GLY A 19 -6.86 -4.96 0.30
CA GLY A 19 -5.59 -4.25 0.19
C GLY A 19 -5.12 -3.62 1.49
N ILE A 20 -6.04 -3.06 2.30
CA ILE A 20 -5.71 -2.54 3.63
C ILE A 20 -5.31 -3.69 4.57
N ASP A 21 -6.04 -4.80 4.56
CA ASP A 21 -5.73 -6.00 5.34
C ASP A 21 -4.37 -6.57 4.95
N GLU A 22 -4.03 -6.53 3.67
CA GLU A 22 -2.72 -6.94 3.18
C GLU A 22 -1.60 -6.05 3.73
N LEU A 23 -1.80 -4.72 3.78
CA LEU A 23 -0.85 -3.80 4.41
C LEU A 23 -0.67 -4.10 5.90
N PHE A 24 -1.78 -4.32 6.63
CA PHE A 24 -1.73 -4.72 8.04
C PHE A 24 -1.00 -6.05 8.23
N ALA A 25 -1.30 -7.06 7.43
CA ALA A 25 -0.62 -8.34 7.50
C ALA A 25 0.89 -8.19 7.24
N ASN A 26 1.28 -7.38 6.27
CA ASN A 26 2.69 -7.10 5.97
C ASN A 26 3.42 -6.48 7.17
N SER A 27 2.79 -5.52 7.86
CA SER A 27 3.38 -4.89 9.05
C SER A 27 3.31 -5.75 10.32
N ALA A 28 2.20 -6.43 10.57
CA ALA A 28 1.96 -7.13 11.84
C ALA A 28 2.53 -8.55 11.87
N LEU A 29 2.47 -9.26 10.75
CA LEU A 29 2.85 -10.67 10.69
C LEU A 29 4.21 -10.87 10.01
N TRP A 30 4.49 -10.11 8.95
CA TRP A 30 5.63 -10.39 8.06
C TRP A 30 6.82 -9.46 8.23
N ALA A 31 6.66 -8.33 8.94
CA ALA A 31 7.74 -7.39 9.20
C ALA A 31 8.70 -7.88 10.30
N ASN A 32 8.34 -8.91 11.07
CA ASN A 32 9.08 -9.37 12.25
C ASN A 32 9.42 -8.20 13.20
N SER A 33 8.40 -7.40 13.53
CA SER A 33 8.58 -6.15 14.28
C SER A 33 8.78 -6.42 15.77
N PRO A 34 9.80 -5.83 16.42
CA PRO A 34 9.98 -5.92 17.87
C PRO A 34 9.00 -5.02 18.64
N ILE A 35 8.25 -4.16 17.94
CA ILE A 35 7.27 -3.26 18.50
C ILE A 35 5.90 -3.50 17.86
N SER A 36 4.84 -3.03 18.51
CA SER A 36 3.50 -3.10 17.95
C SER A 36 3.38 -2.26 16.67
N VAL A 37 2.54 -2.71 15.74
CA VAL A 37 2.13 -1.92 14.58
C VAL A 37 1.31 -0.73 15.04
N PHE A 38 1.63 0.44 14.51
CA PHE A 38 0.86 1.66 14.69
C PHE A 38 0.00 1.89 13.46
N ALA A 39 -1.29 2.13 13.68
CA ALA A 39 -2.19 2.57 12.63
C ALA A 39 -2.95 3.81 13.08
N GLY A 40 -3.17 4.74 12.15
CA GLY A 40 -3.86 5.99 12.43
C GLY A 40 -4.52 6.53 11.19
N GLY A 41 -5.52 7.37 11.37
CA GLY A 41 -6.18 8.05 10.27
C GLY A 41 -6.69 9.41 10.68
N GLN A 42 -6.69 10.34 9.74
CA GLN A 42 -7.16 11.70 9.96
C GLN A 42 -7.88 12.22 8.73
N PHE A 43 -9.05 12.80 8.96
CA PHE A 43 -9.76 13.58 7.96
C PHE A 43 -9.35 15.06 8.07
N PHE A 44 -9.00 15.66 6.94
CA PHE A 44 -8.61 17.06 6.77
C PHE A 44 -9.65 17.79 5.91
N PRO A 45 -10.75 18.30 6.49
CA PRO A 45 -11.86 18.87 5.72
C PRO A 45 -11.46 20.05 4.84
N ARG A 46 -10.50 20.88 5.29
CA ARG A 46 -10.04 22.06 4.54
C ARG A 46 -9.14 21.72 3.34
N LEU A 47 -8.62 20.49 3.29
CA LEU A 47 -7.75 20.01 2.21
C LEU A 47 -8.48 19.01 1.31
N ASP A 48 -9.71 18.64 1.64
CA ASP A 48 -10.44 17.54 1.02
C ASP A 48 -9.60 16.25 0.98
N ARG A 49 -8.99 15.91 2.13
CA ARG A 49 -8.15 14.71 2.27
C ARG A 49 -8.56 13.84 3.43
N LEU A 50 -8.55 12.54 3.20
CA LEU A 50 -8.56 11.52 4.25
C LEU A 50 -7.24 10.76 4.18
N ALA A 51 -6.42 10.87 5.21
CA ALA A 51 -5.17 10.11 5.30
C ALA A 51 -5.32 8.94 6.26
N PHE A 52 -4.68 7.84 5.93
CA PHE A 52 -4.54 6.65 6.76
C PHE A 52 -3.10 6.17 6.68
N VAL A 53 -2.54 5.74 7.80
CA VAL A 53 -1.15 5.31 7.90
C VAL A 53 -1.07 4.00 8.67
N ILE A 54 -0.22 3.09 8.21
CA ILE A 54 0.24 1.89 8.91
C ILE A 54 1.76 1.98 9.01
N SER A 55 2.29 1.71 10.19
CA SER A 55 3.70 1.81 10.51
C SER A 55 4.14 0.66 11.41
N ASP A 56 5.31 0.11 11.12
CA ASP A 56 6.01 -0.86 11.95
C ASP A 56 7.48 -0.45 12.17
N GLY A 57 8.11 -1.05 13.17
CA GLY A 57 9.56 -0.96 13.40
C GLY A 57 10.30 -2.24 13.02
N GLY A 58 9.80 -2.99 12.04
CA GLY A 58 10.34 -4.30 11.65
C GLY A 58 11.53 -4.23 10.71
N ARG A 59 11.85 -5.37 10.07
CA ARG A 59 12.99 -5.49 9.14
C ARG A 59 12.86 -4.70 7.83
N GLY A 60 11.74 -4.00 7.64
CA GLY A 60 11.44 -3.24 6.44
C GLY A 60 11.19 -4.09 5.19
N ILE A 61 10.69 -3.45 4.13
CA ILE A 61 10.58 -4.07 2.78
C ILE A 61 11.92 -4.65 2.27
N PRO A 62 13.06 -3.91 2.25
CA PRO A 62 14.32 -4.46 1.75
C PRO A 62 14.79 -5.69 2.53
N GLY A 63 14.70 -5.67 3.87
CA GLY A 63 15.08 -6.80 4.71
C GLY A 63 14.15 -8.00 4.53
N SER A 64 12.85 -7.76 4.32
CA SER A 64 11.88 -8.83 4.05
C SER A 64 12.14 -9.51 2.71
N LEU A 65 12.45 -8.74 1.67
CA LEU A 65 12.78 -9.26 0.35
C LEU A 65 14.12 -10.01 0.36
N SER A 66 15.13 -9.47 1.05
CA SER A 66 16.42 -10.14 1.18
C SER A 66 16.29 -11.50 1.90
N ALA A 67 15.48 -11.57 2.96
CA ALA A 67 15.18 -12.82 3.65
C ALA A 67 14.44 -13.85 2.76
N ALA A 68 13.70 -13.37 1.75
CA ALA A 68 13.05 -14.20 0.73
C ALA A 68 13.96 -14.52 -0.48
N GLY A 69 15.25 -14.19 -0.41
CA GLY A 69 16.22 -14.42 -1.48
C GLY A 69 16.16 -13.41 -2.64
N LYS A 70 15.44 -12.29 -2.47
CA LYS A 70 15.30 -11.23 -3.47
C LYS A 70 16.11 -10.01 -3.05
N ASN A 71 17.23 -9.77 -3.74
CA ASN A 71 18.11 -8.65 -3.44
C ASN A 71 18.02 -7.59 -4.53
N PHE A 72 18.04 -6.32 -4.10
CA PHE A 72 17.96 -5.15 -4.97
C PHE A 72 19.14 -4.23 -4.68
N ALA A 73 19.60 -3.49 -5.70
CA ALA A 73 20.72 -2.58 -5.55
C ALA A 73 20.43 -1.42 -4.57
N THR A 74 19.17 -0.98 -4.50
CA THR A 74 18.75 0.10 -3.60
C THR A 74 17.46 -0.25 -2.85
N PRO A 75 17.24 0.31 -1.65
CA PRO A 75 15.96 0.23 -0.96
C PRO A 75 14.79 0.75 -1.79
N GLN A 76 15.00 1.80 -2.59
CA GLN A 76 13.97 2.35 -3.46
C GLN A 76 13.50 1.33 -4.50
N ASP A 77 14.41 0.56 -5.10
CA ASP A 77 14.06 -0.46 -6.09
C ASP A 77 13.39 -1.66 -5.45
N ALA A 78 13.79 -2.02 -4.22
CA ALA A 78 13.10 -3.03 -3.44
C ALA A 78 11.64 -2.63 -3.15
N ILE A 79 11.42 -1.36 -2.77
CA ILE A 79 10.07 -0.82 -2.58
C ILE A 79 9.32 -0.80 -3.91
N ASP A 80 9.92 -0.29 -4.98
CA ASP A 80 9.28 -0.19 -6.30
C ASP A 80 8.79 -1.55 -6.78
N TRP A 81 9.63 -2.57 -6.66
CA TRP A 81 9.28 -3.95 -6.97
C TRP A 81 8.12 -4.45 -6.11
N ALA A 82 8.14 -4.19 -4.79
CA ALA A 82 7.03 -4.56 -3.91
C ALA A 82 5.72 -3.82 -4.22
N MET A 83 5.79 -2.67 -4.90
CA MET A 83 4.62 -1.86 -5.32
C MET A 83 4.12 -2.19 -6.73
N GLU A 84 4.71 -3.18 -7.41
CA GLU A 84 4.17 -3.73 -8.66
C GLU A 84 3.10 -4.78 -8.37
N MET A 85 2.13 -4.89 -9.28
CA MET A 85 1.03 -5.84 -9.15
C MET A 85 1.56 -7.28 -9.15
N ASN A 86 0.99 -8.14 -8.30
CA ASN A 86 1.35 -9.56 -8.15
C ASN A 86 2.74 -9.84 -7.56
N ASN A 87 3.50 -8.80 -7.18
CA ASN A 87 4.75 -9.01 -6.47
C ASN A 87 4.49 -9.22 -4.98
N SER A 88 5.08 -10.28 -4.43
CA SER A 88 4.99 -10.64 -3.02
C SER A 88 6.32 -11.17 -2.51
N ALA A 89 6.65 -10.82 -1.27
CA ALA A 89 7.77 -11.40 -0.52
C ALA A 89 7.42 -12.77 0.10
N ARG A 90 6.15 -13.17 0.06
CA ARG A 90 5.66 -14.43 0.63
C ARG A 90 5.96 -15.59 -0.31
N GLN A 91 6.40 -16.72 0.24
CA GLN A 91 6.50 -18.00 -0.47
C GLN A 91 5.39 -18.92 0.07
N GLY A 92 4.53 -19.48 -0.78
CA GLY A 92 3.43 -20.39 -0.40
C GLY A 92 2.08 -20.10 -1.06
N ASP A 93 1.03 -20.80 -0.62
CA ASP A 93 -0.29 -20.93 -1.28
C ASP A 93 -1.24 -19.72 -1.14
N ILE A 94 -0.82 -18.61 -0.51
CA ILE A 94 -1.66 -17.41 -0.36
C ILE A 94 -1.14 -16.34 -1.33
N PRO A 95 -1.88 -16.03 -2.41
CA PRO A 95 -1.53 -14.95 -3.33
C PRO A 95 -1.37 -13.62 -2.57
N GLY A 96 -0.21 -12.98 -2.71
CA GLY A 96 0.03 -11.62 -2.22
C GLY A 96 0.23 -10.66 -3.40
N GLY A 97 0.02 -9.37 -3.19
CA GLY A 97 0.27 -8.29 -4.14
C GLY A 97 -0.94 -7.83 -4.95
N LEU A 98 -2.08 -8.53 -4.85
CA LEU A 98 -3.32 -8.15 -5.56
C LEU A 98 -4.02 -6.96 -4.91
N GLY A 99 -4.14 -6.96 -3.57
CA GLY A 99 -4.82 -5.89 -2.84
C GLY A 99 -4.07 -4.56 -2.97
N LEU A 100 -2.73 -4.60 -2.88
CA LEU A 100 -1.89 -3.42 -3.04
C LEU A 100 -1.93 -2.84 -4.46
N GLY A 101 -2.01 -3.70 -5.49
CA GLY A 101 -2.20 -3.28 -6.88
C GLY A 101 -3.50 -2.50 -7.08
N ILE A 102 -4.60 -3.00 -6.52
CA ILE A 102 -5.92 -2.34 -6.58
C ILE A 102 -5.90 -1.00 -5.85
N LEU A 103 -5.29 -0.92 -4.66
CA LEU A 103 -5.12 0.35 -3.94
C LEU A 103 -4.35 1.39 -4.77
N LYS A 104 -3.25 0.98 -5.40
CA LYS A 104 -2.45 1.86 -6.26
C LYS A 104 -3.26 2.35 -7.46
N GLU A 105 -4.00 1.48 -8.13
CA GLU A 105 -4.85 1.85 -9.27
C GLU A 105 -5.95 2.84 -8.84
N PHE A 106 -6.67 2.52 -7.76
CA PHE A 106 -7.69 3.39 -7.18
C PHE A 106 -7.14 4.78 -6.89
N ILE A 107 -5.99 4.88 -6.21
CA ILE A 107 -5.34 6.14 -5.88
C ILE A 107 -4.93 6.94 -7.12
N GLY A 108 -4.45 6.25 -8.15
CA GLY A 108 -4.10 6.86 -9.42
C GLY A 108 -5.30 7.51 -10.12
N MET A 109 -6.51 6.99 -9.91
CA MET A 109 -7.74 7.57 -10.44
C MET A 109 -8.32 8.66 -9.54
N ASN A 110 -8.31 8.43 -8.23
CA ASN A 110 -8.89 9.34 -7.23
C ASN A 110 -8.11 10.66 -7.08
N GLY A 111 -6.84 10.70 -7.48
CA GLY A 111 -5.97 11.88 -7.27
C GLY A 111 -5.46 11.97 -5.82
N GLY A 112 -5.46 10.84 -5.13
CA GLY A 112 -4.87 10.67 -3.81
C GLY A 112 -3.35 10.48 -3.86
N CYS A 113 -2.81 9.90 -2.79
CA CYS A 113 -1.40 9.54 -2.68
C CYS A 113 -1.22 8.18 -2.01
N LEU A 114 -0.28 7.39 -2.51
CA LEU A 114 0.24 6.22 -1.83
C LEU A 114 1.74 6.43 -1.60
N LEU A 115 2.14 6.50 -0.34
CA LEU A 115 3.52 6.76 0.07
C LEU A 115 4.05 5.58 0.87
N VAL A 116 5.28 5.18 0.61
CA VAL A 116 5.99 4.14 1.33
C VAL A 116 7.38 4.64 1.69
N CYS A 117 7.74 4.55 2.97
CA CYS A 117 9.11 4.71 3.42
C CYS A 117 9.57 3.43 4.11
N SER A 118 10.74 2.93 3.76
CA SER A 118 11.36 1.78 4.41
C SER A 118 12.87 1.89 4.33
N HIS A 119 13.55 1.86 5.49
CA HIS A 119 14.97 2.15 5.59
C HIS A 119 15.31 3.47 4.88
N HIS A 120 16.30 3.50 3.99
CA HIS A 120 16.64 4.69 3.21
C HIS A 120 15.76 4.92 1.99
N GLY A 121 14.79 4.04 1.72
CA GLY A 121 13.93 4.15 0.56
C GLY A 121 12.71 5.02 0.84
N TYR A 122 12.43 5.96 -0.06
CA TYR A 122 11.15 6.64 -0.19
C TYR A 122 10.59 6.36 -1.57
N TRP A 123 9.30 6.03 -1.60
CA TRP A 123 8.52 5.81 -2.80
C TRP A 123 7.17 6.50 -2.64
N GLU A 124 6.73 7.23 -3.66
CA GLU A 124 5.46 7.93 -3.69
C GLU A 124 4.79 7.73 -5.05
N TYR A 125 3.49 7.47 -5.02
CA TYR A 125 2.63 7.43 -6.19
C TYR A 125 1.48 8.41 -6.03
N ARG A 126 1.49 9.44 -6.88
CA ARG A 126 0.52 10.54 -6.87
C ARG A 126 0.27 10.98 -8.30
N ASN A 127 -1.00 11.25 -8.66
CA ASN A 127 -1.36 11.71 -10.00
C ASN A 127 -0.81 10.83 -11.13
N ARG A 128 -0.85 9.50 -10.93
CA ARG A 128 -0.27 8.49 -11.84
C ARG A 128 1.24 8.61 -12.10
N LYS A 129 1.95 9.39 -11.30
CA LYS A 129 3.40 9.54 -11.36
C LYS A 129 4.04 8.89 -10.15
N MET A 130 5.11 8.16 -10.40
CA MET A 130 5.93 7.57 -9.36
C MET A 130 7.15 8.47 -9.09
N LYS A 131 7.51 8.61 -7.82
CA LYS A 131 8.73 9.26 -7.37
C LYS A 131 9.48 8.34 -6.41
N LYS A 132 10.75 8.07 -6.70
CA LYS A 132 11.70 7.35 -5.83
C LYS A 132 12.81 8.29 -5.40
N GLN A 133 13.16 8.27 -4.12
CA GLN A 133 14.32 9.02 -3.60
C GLN A 133 14.95 8.29 -2.42
N ARG A 134 16.23 8.56 -2.18
CA ARG A 134 16.91 8.12 -0.96
C ARG A 134 16.69 9.17 0.12
N ILE A 135 16.26 8.74 1.32
CA ILE A 135 16.20 9.63 2.50
C ILE A 135 17.51 9.54 3.30
N ALA A 136 17.91 10.66 3.90
CA ALA A 136 19.18 10.77 4.62
C ALA A 136 19.22 9.85 5.85
N ASN A 137 18.19 9.93 6.68
CA ASN A 137 18.02 9.09 7.87
C ASN A 137 17.08 7.93 7.54
N PRO A 138 17.45 6.69 7.88
CA PRO A 138 16.62 5.54 7.57
C PRO A 138 15.38 5.53 8.45
N TYR A 139 14.24 5.15 7.88
CA TYR A 139 13.07 4.79 8.65
C TYR A 139 13.29 3.42 9.34
N PRO A 140 13.01 3.25 10.64
CA PRO A 140 13.38 2.07 11.43
C PRO A 140 12.52 0.82 11.15
N GLY A 141 11.77 0.81 10.06
CA GLY A 141 10.88 -0.28 9.65
C GLY A 141 10.23 0.03 8.31
N THR A 142 8.91 -0.14 8.22
CA THR A 142 8.11 0.34 7.07
C THR A 142 7.01 1.26 7.56
N VAL A 143 6.76 2.35 6.82
CA VAL A 143 5.52 3.12 6.92
C VAL A 143 4.86 3.20 5.55
N VAL A 144 3.56 2.93 5.52
CA VAL A 144 2.70 3.08 4.35
C VAL A 144 1.61 4.09 4.68
N SER A 145 1.48 5.11 3.85
CA SER A 145 0.45 6.14 3.97
C SER A 145 -0.43 6.16 2.73
N LEU A 146 -1.74 6.08 2.93
CA LEU A 146 -2.78 6.20 1.92
C LEU A 146 -3.53 7.51 2.15
N GLU A 147 -3.50 8.41 1.18
CA GLU A 147 -4.25 9.66 1.17
C GLU A 147 -5.32 9.57 0.09
N ILE A 148 -6.57 9.81 0.45
CA ILE A 148 -7.74 9.79 -0.44
C ILE A 148 -8.21 11.22 -0.63
N ASN A 149 -8.45 11.59 -1.89
CA ASN A 149 -9.09 12.83 -2.26
C ASN A 149 -10.61 12.71 -2.01
N THR A 150 -11.13 13.50 -1.07
CA THR A 150 -12.54 13.43 -0.66
C THR A 150 -13.44 14.41 -1.42
N SER A 151 -12.88 15.30 -2.25
CA SER A 151 -13.68 16.14 -3.16
C SER A 151 -14.00 15.44 -4.48
N ASP A 152 -13.54 14.21 -4.64
CA ASP A 152 -13.79 13.38 -5.81
C ASP A 152 -15.25 12.88 -5.86
N ALA A 153 -15.97 13.33 -6.89
CA ALA A 153 -17.37 12.98 -7.12
C ALA A 153 -17.57 11.76 -8.02
N ASN A 154 -16.48 11.12 -8.48
CA ASN A 154 -16.54 9.95 -9.34
C ASN A 154 -17.14 8.72 -8.63
N SER A 155 -17.55 7.75 -9.43
CA SER A 155 -17.95 6.42 -8.96
C SER A 155 -17.01 5.38 -9.55
N TYR A 156 -16.49 4.50 -8.71
CA TYR A 156 -15.50 3.50 -9.09
C TYR A 156 -16.12 2.10 -9.12
N HIS A 157 -15.83 1.38 -10.21
CA HIS A 157 -16.33 0.03 -10.46
C HIS A 157 -15.21 -0.85 -10.99
N MET A 158 -15.23 -2.12 -10.63
CA MET A 158 -14.34 -3.11 -11.25
C MET A 158 -14.76 -3.29 -12.73
N LYS A 159 -13.79 -3.27 -13.65
CA LYS A 159 -14.05 -3.48 -15.10
C LYS A 159 -14.67 -4.85 -15.41
N SER A 160 -14.41 -5.84 -14.55
CA SER A 160 -15.03 -7.15 -14.54
C SER A 160 -14.92 -7.71 -13.12
N ALA A 161 -15.88 -8.54 -12.70
CA ALA A 161 -15.68 -9.35 -11.51
C ALA A 161 -14.45 -10.22 -11.78
N THR A 162 -13.36 -10.02 -11.04
CA THR A 162 -12.25 -10.98 -11.05
C THR A 162 -12.86 -12.32 -10.70
N ASN A 163 -12.74 -13.28 -11.62
CA ASN A 163 -13.29 -14.62 -11.41
C ASN A 163 -12.67 -15.16 -10.12
N PRO A 164 -13.45 -15.57 -9.10
CA PRO A 164 -12.91 -16.17 -7.89
C PRO A 164 -12.03 -17.40 -8.16
N HIS A 165 -12.08 -17.93 -9.38
CA HIS A 165 -11.26 -19.05 -9.87
C HIS A 165 -10.00 -18.64 -10.67
N GLU A 166 -9.63 -17.37 -10.75
CA GLU A 166 -8.35 -16.92 -11.34
C GLU A 166 -7.21 -16.78 -10.30
N ILE A 167 -7.44 -17.27 -9.09
CA ILE A 167 -6.43 -17.46 -8.03
C ILE A 167 -6.18 -18.97 -7.87
N TRP A 168 -5.54 -19.56 -8.88
CA TRP A 168 -4.87 -20.87 -8.83
C TRP A 168 -3.62 -20.82 -9.69
#